data_AF-A0A957CXJ4-F1
#
_entry.id   AF-A0A957CXJ4-F1
#
_cell.length_a   1.000
_cell.length_b   1.000
_cell.length_c   1.000
_cell.angle_alpha   90.00
_cell.angle_beta   90.00
_cell.angle_gamma   90.00
#
_symmetry.space_group_name_H-M   'P 1'
#
loop_
_entity.id
_entity.type
_entity.pdbx_description
1 polymer ?
#
loop_
_entity_poly.entity_id
_entity_poly.type
_entity_poly.pdbx_seq_one_letter_code
_entity_poly.pdbx_strand_id
1 'polypeptide(L)'
;MPQRWRKLPTAVSHIFSGVDHILHAGDVGELWVLDELSQIAPVTAVHGNDETKTATRELPYQQLLTIAGRRILIWHSHYPDRIDEMAARKGDNFYNKLERSVQRGKRAGASIVIFGHWHIPLQYEKDGILVINPGAIASGGFAVKQAVQTVALLFLLENGRFHITHIDLAHPDDIYQPPTHFDTGFVANLAKYTETILSPELTAVQDQFFPQLYPLAPKILTDIWFRLAHECWEGERDMITSELLLTQIQQHTTLPDTKKQQITATLMQIINGRSTKKDPSE
;
A
#
# COMPACT_ATOMS: atom_id res chain seq x y z
N MET A 1 -4.86 -3.48 -8.06
CA MET A 1 -3.91 -3.19 -9.13
C MET A 1 -4.60 -3.30 -10.48
N PRO A 2 -5.26 -2.26 -10.99
CA PRO A 2 -4.73 -1.60 -12.19
C PRO A 2 -4.43 -0.13 -11.93
N GLN A 3 -4.64 0.32 -10.69
CA GLN A 3 -4.34 1.67 -10.23
C GLN A 3 -2.88 1.87 -9.79
N ARG A 4 -2.06 0.81 -9.74
CA ARG A 4 -0.68 0.88 -9.21
C ARG A 4 0.33 0.13 -10.08
N TRP A 5 -0.02 -1.06 -10.54
CA TRP A 5 0.79 -1.88 -11.43
C TRP A 5 -0.04 -2.33 -12.62
N ARG A 6 0.59 -2.35 -13.80
CA ARG A 6 0.02 -2.87 -15.05
C ARG A 6 0.27 -4.38 -15.26
N LYS A 7 1.22 -4.93 -14.52
CA LYS A 7 1.64 -6.34 -14.49
C LYS A 7 2.30 -6.63 -13.13
N LEU A 8 2.35 -7.89 -12.69
CA LEU A 8 3.13 -8.21 -11.49
C LEU A 8 4.63 -7.95 -11.71
N PRO A 9 5.36 -7.49 -10.68
CA PRO A 9 6.82 -7.43 -10.72
C PRO A 9 7.41 -8.82 -11.01
N THR A 10 8.39 -8.88 -11.91
CA THR A 10 9.03 -10.13 -12.38
C THR A 10 9.70 -10.91 -11.24
N ALA A 11 10.20 -10.21 -10.22
CA ALA A 11 10.77 -10.82 -9.01
C ALA A 11 9.76 -11.73 -8.27
N VAL A 12 8.44 -11.47 -8.36
CA VAL A 12 7.42 -12.25 -7.65
C VAL A 12 7.43 -13.72 -8.09
N SER A 13 7.50 -13.99 -9.40
CA SER A 13 7.55 -15.37 -9.92
C SER A 13 8.82 -16.11 -9.53
N HIS A 14 9.95 -15.40 -9.40
CA HIS A 14 11.21 -15.97 -8.93
C HIS A 14 11.14 -16.31 -7.45
N ILE A 15 10.72 -15.35 -6.61
CA ILE A 15 10.65 -15.52 -5.15
C ILE A 15 9.65 -16.62 -4.75
N PHE A 16 8.51 -16.69 -5.44
CA PHE A 16 7.47 -17.69 -5.15
C PHE A 16 7.66 -19.00 -5.93
N SER A 17 8.78 -19.18 -6.65
CA SER A 17 9.04 -20.44 -7.34
C SER A 17 9.10 -21.61 -6.36
N GLY A 18 8.23 -22.59 -6.55
CA GLY A 18 8.19 -23.82 -5.74
C GLY A 18 7.46 -23.69 -4.40
N VAL A 19 6.76 -22.58 -4.14
CA VAL A 19 5.89 -22.50 -2.95
C VAL A 19 4.66 -23.39 -3.10
N ASP A 20 4.21 -24.01 -2.01
CA ASP A 20 3.03 -24.88 -2.04
C ASP A 20 1.71 -24.09 -2.12
N HIS A 21 1.70 -22.85 -1.61
CA HIS A 21 0.48 -22.04 -1.49
C HIS A 21 0.83 -20.56 -1.32
N ILE A 22 0.05 -19.66 -1.94
CA ILE A 22 0.18 -18.20 -1.82
C ILE A 22 -0.97 -17.64 -0.99
N LEU A 23 -0.63 -16.84 0.04
CA LEU A 23 -1.59 -16.20 0.94
C LEU A 23 -1.56 -14.69 0.72
N HIS A 24 -2.62 -14.12 0.12
CA HIS A 24 -2.71 -12.68 -0.13
C HIS A 24 -3.52 -11.98 0.96
N ALA A 25 -2.89 -11.04 1.66
CA ALA A 25 -3.48 -10.37 2.82
C ALA A 25 -4.46 -9.22 2.49
N GLY A 26 -5.07 -9.22 1.29
CA GLY A 26 -5.93 -8.15 0.78
C GLY A 26 -5.22 -7.02 0.04
N ASP A 27 -5.99 -6.04 -0.41
CA ASP A 27 -5.63 -4.97 -1.36
C ASP A 27 -5.10 -5.48 -2.71
N VAL A 28 -5.73 -6.53 -3.25
CA VAL A 28 -5.44 -7.02 -4.62
C VAL A 28 -5.85 -5.99 -5.69
N GLY A 29 -6.84 -5.17 -5.34
CA GLY A 29 -7.55 -4.23 -6.23
C GLY A 29 -8.40 -4.91 -7.30
N GLU A 30 -7.77 -5.63 -8.24
CA GLU A 30 -8.46 -6.38 -9.31
C GLU A 30 -8.07 -7.84 -9.33
N LEU A 31 -8.98 -8.68 -9.83
CA LEU A 31 -8.87 -10.13 -9.75
C LEU A 31 -7.79 -10.73 -10.66
N TRP A 32 -7.36 -10.03 -11.72
CA TRP A 32 -6.29 -10.53 -12.61
C TRP A 32 -4.98 -10.79 -11.86
N VAL A 33 -4.73 -10.08 -10.76
CA VAL A 33 -3.56 -10.31 -9.90
C VAL A 33 -3.60 -11.72 -9.33
N LEU A 34 -4.78 -12.18 -8.90
CA LEU A 34 -4.98 -13.52 -8.39
C LEU A 34 -4.88 -14.55 -9.51
N ASP A 35 -5.35 -14.22 -10.71
CA ASP A 35 -5.19 -15.08 -11.89
C ASP A 35 -3.71 -15.29 -12.22
N GLU A 36 -2.88 -14.24 -12.21
CA GLU A 36 -1.43 -14.35 -12.42
C GLU A 36 -0.73 -15.13 -11.30
N LEU A 37 -1.03 -14.84 -10.03
CA LEU A 37 -0.46 -15.57 -8.89
C LEU A 37 -0.85 -17.06 -8.91
N SER A 38 -2.06 -17.38 -9.38
CA SER A 38 -2.54 -18.76 -9.48
C SER A 38 -1.81 -19.60 -10.51
N GLN A 39 -1.08 -18.97 -11.44
CA GLN A 39 -0.18 -19.68 -12.35
C GLN A 39 1.08 -20.20 -11.64
N ILE A 40 1.42 -19.64 -10.47
CA ILE A 40 2.59 -20.03 -9.67
C ILE A 40 2.20 -21.15 -8.69
N ALA A 41 1.16 -20.92 -7.88
CA ALA A 41 0.68 -21.85 -6.86
C ALA A 41 -0.78 -21.55 -6.47
N PRO A 42 -1.50 -22.47 -5.80
CA PRO A 42 -2.83 -22.20 -5.27
C PRO A 42 -2.87 -20.93 -4.40
N VAL A 43 -3.87 -20.08 -4.61
CA VAL A 43 -3.98 -18.77 -3.93
C VAL A 43 -5.16 -18.76 -2.97
N THR A 44 -4.93 -18.27 -1.75
CA THR A 44 -5.99 -17.84 -0.84
C THR A 44 -5.86 -16.35 -0.57
N ALA A 45 -6.93 -15.61 -0.80
CA ALA A 45 -6.97 -14.17 -0.64
C ALA A 45 -8.17 -13.72 0.20
N VAL A 46 -8.02 -12.57 0.84
CA VAL A 46 -9.10 -11.80 1.47
C VAL A 46 -9.22 -10.46 0.75
N HIS A 47 -10.33 -9.74 0.89
CA HIS A 47 -10.35 -8.34 0.47
C HIS A 47 -9.76 -7.42 1.55
N GLY A 48 -9.11 -6.36 1.10
CA GLY A 48 -8.78 -5.17 1.87
C GLY A 48 -9.80 -4.05 1.69
N ASN A 49 -9.32 -2.81 1.75
CA ASN A 49 -10.13 -1.60 1.63
C ASN A 49 -10.01 -0.92 0.26
N ASP A 50 -9.06 -1.35 -0.58
CA ASP A 50 -8.79 -0.75 -1.90
C ASP A 50 -9.27 -1.63 -3.07
N GLU A 51 -10.02 -2.70 -2.80
CA GLU A 51 -10.64 -3.54 -3.83
C GLU A 51 -11.72 -2.81 -4.66
N THR A 52 -11.82 -3.22 -5.93
CA THR A 52 -13.00 -2.94 -6.74
C THR A 52 -14.24 -3.62 -6.13
N LYS A 53 -15.43 -3.08 -6.42
CA LYS A 53 -16.70 -3.68 -5.98
C LYS A 53 -16.83 -5.17 -6.35
N THR A 54 -16.30 -5.55 -7.51
CA THR A 54 -16.25 -6.95 -7.94
C THR A 54 -15.35 -7.76 -7.01
N ALA A 55 -14.09 -7.34 -6.82
CA ALA A 55 -13.15 -8.06 -5.96
C ALA A 55 -13.62 -8.15 -4.50
N THR A 56 -14.21 -7.08 -3.93
CA THR A 56 -14.80 -7.12 -2.58
C THR A 56 -15.93 -8.15 -2.45
N ARG A 57 -16.67 -8.44 -3.52
CA ARG A 57 -17.78 -9.38 -3.51
C ARG A 57 -17.33 -10.83 -3.67
N GLU A 58 -16.26 -11.06 -4.43
CA GLU A 58 -15.71 -12.40 -4.68
C GLU A 58 -14.76 -12.88 -3.57
N LEU A 59 -14.13 -11.94 -2.85
CA LEU A 59 -13.19 -12.25 -1.78
C LEU A 59 -13.86 -12.10 -0.41
N PRO A 60 -13.60 -13.00 0.55
CA PRO A 60 -14.09 -12.85 1.91
C PRO A 60 -13.27 -11.80 2.68
N TYR A 61 -13.89 -11.21 3.71
CA TYR A 61 -13.24 -10.23 4.59
C TYR A 61 -12.08 -10.82 5.43
N GLN A 62 -12.22 -12.09 5.82
CA GLN A 62 -11.18 -12.84 6.50
C GLN A 62 -11.31 -14.33 6.18
N GLN A 63 -10.22 -15.08 6.32
CA GLN A 63 -10.23 -16.54 6.22
C GLN A 63 -9.44 -17.18 7.35
N LEU A 64 -9.89 -18.35 7.79
CA LEU A 64 -9.16 -19.18 8.73
C LEU A 64 -8.84 -20.51 8.06
N LEU A 65 -7.55 -20.76 7.84
CA LEU A 65 -7.05 -21.95 7.17
C LEU A 65 -6.43 -22.91 8.18
N THR A 66 -6.43 -24.20 7.87
CA THR A 66 -5.62 -25.18 8.58
C THR A 66 -4.61 -25.76 7.62
N ILE A 67 -3.33 -25.44 7.81
CA ILE A 67 -2.22 -25.94 6.98
C ILE A 67 -1.29 -26.71 7.91
N ALA A 68 -1.00 -27.98 7.58
CA ALA A 68 -0.16 -28.87 8.40
C ALA A 68 -0.55 -28.89 9.90
N GLY A 69 -1.87 -28.92 10.18
CA GLY A 69 -2.41 -28.94 11.55
C GLY A 69 -2.35 -27.59 12.29
N ARG A 70 -2.01 -26.50 11.61
CA ARG A 70 -1.86 -25.17 12.20
C ARG A 70 -2.89 -24.20 11.64
N ARG A 71 -3.53 -23.45 12.55
CA ARG A 71 -4.59 -22.51 12.21
C ARG A 71 -4.01 -21.15 11.88
N ILE A 72 -4.22 -20.68 10.66
CA ILE A 72 -3.71 -19.43 10.12
C ILE A 72 -4.89 -18.52 9.80
N LEU A 73 -4.96 -17.38 10.47
CA LEU A 73 -5.94 -16.32 10.19
C LEU A 73 -5.33 -15.35 9.17
N ILE A 74 -6.06 -15.09 8.09
CA ILE A 74 -5.73 -14.06 7.10
C ILE A 74 -6.83 -13.01 7.14
N TRP A 75 -6.44 -11.75 7.24
CA TRP A 75 -7.36 -10.61 7.22
C TRP A 75 -6.58 -9.35 6.87
N HIS A 76 -7.20 -8.33 6.30
CA HIS A 76 -6.45 -7.14 5.90
C HIS A 76 -6.26 -6.12 7.03
N SER A 77 -6.81 -6.30 8.23
CA SER A 77 -6.69 -5.33 9.35
C SER A 77 -7.29 -3.94 9.10
N HIS A 78 -8.21 -3.81 8.14
CA HIS A 78 -9.10 -2.65 8.00
C HIS A 78 -10.45 -2.93 8.67
N TYR A 79 -11.24 -1.88 8.93
CA TYR A 79 -12.61 -1.97 9.41
C TYR A 79 -13.58 -1.46 8.35
N PRO A 80 -14.71 -2.15 8.10
CA PRO A 80 -15.70 -1.70 7.11
C PRO A 80 -16.35 -0.36 7.47
N ASP A 81 -16.56 -0.09 8.76
CA ASP A 81 -17.09 1.18 9.22
C ASP A 81 -15.97 2.24 9.28
N ARG A 82 -16.24 3.41 8.70
CA ARG A 82 -15.24 4.49 8.59
C ARG A 82 -14.86 5.08 9.95
N ILE A 83 -15.79 5.14 10.90
CA ILE A 83 -15.53 5.68 12.24
C ILE A 83 -14.59 4.73 12.97
N ASP A 84 -14.88 3.43 12.93
CA ASP A 84 -14.02 2.39 13.52
C ASP A 84 -12.65 2.36 12.86
N GLU A 85 -12.59 2.47 11.54
CA GLU A 85 -11.35 2.49 10.76
C GLU A 85 -10.48 3.70 11.16
N MET A 86 -11.07 4.90 11.26
CA MET A 86 -10.32 6.07 11.70
C MET A 86 -9.92 5.96 13.18
N ALA A 87 -10.76 5.39 14.03
CA ALA A 87 -10.44 5.17 15.43
C ALA A 87 -9.26 4.19 15.59
N ALA A 88 -9.21 3.12 14.79
CA ALA A 88 -8.13 2.14 14.81
C ALA A 88 -6.79 2.72 14.32
N ARG A 89 -6.84 3.73 13.45
CA ARG A 89 -5.67 4.47 12.97
C ARG A 89 -5.12 5.49 13.98
N LYS A 90 -5.95 5.96 14.94
CA LYS A 90 -5.48 6.87 16.00
C LYS A 90 -4.36 6.25 16.84
N GLY A 91 -3.52 7.13 17.38
CA GLY A 91 -2.38 6.75 18.20
C GLY A 91 -1.21 6.24 17.35
N ASP A 92 -0.03 6.76 17.67
CA ASP A 92 1.21 6.40 16.98
C ASP A 92 1.87 5.16 17.58
N ASN A 93 1.41 4.69 18.75
CA ASN A 93 1.97 3.52 19.42
C ASN A 93 1.66 2.23 18.64
N PHE A 94 2.72 1.55 18.20
CA PHE A 94 2.67 0.34 17.40
C PHE A 94 2.12 -0.87 18.18
N TYR A 95 2.51 -1.03 19.44
CA TYR A 95 2.12 -2.17 20.27
C TYR A 95 0.61 -2.23 20.49
N ASN A 96 -0.05 -1.10 20.71
CA ASN A 96 -1.52 -1.05 20.82
C ASN A 96 -2.22 -1.60 19.58
N LYS A 97 -1.62 -1.40 18.40
CA LYS A 97 -2.15 -1.91 17.13
C LYS A 97 -1.87 -3.42 17.00
N LEU A 98 -0.67 -3.87 17.37
CA LEU A 98 -0.28 -5.29 17.38
C LEU A 98 -1.14 -6.14 18.33
N GLU A 99 -1.45 -5.61 19.52
CA GLU A 99 -2.34 -6.27 20.48
C GLU A 99 -3.68 -6.64 19.86
N ARG A 100 -4.25 -5.80 18.98
CA ARG A 100 -5.52 -6.10 18.31
C ARG A 100 -5.39 -7.32 17.40
N SER A 101 -4.28 -7.45 16.68
CA SER A 101 -3.99 -8.61 15.83
C SER A 101 -3.82 -9.88 16.67
N VAL A 102 -3.09 -9.80 17.78
CA VAL A 102 -2.93 -10.92 18.74
C VAL A 102 -4.29 -11.37 19.28
N GLN A 103 -5.12 -10.44 19.76
CA GLN A 103 -6.46 -10.75 20.28
C GLN A 103 -7.41 -11.30 19.20
N ARG A 104 -7.24 -10.89 17.94
CA ARG A 104 -7.99 -11.47 16.83
C ARG A 104 -7.58 -12.92 16.58
N GLY A 105 -6.28 -13.21 16.57
CA GLY A 105 -5.75 -14.57 16.48
C GLY A 105 -6.29 -15.48 17.58
N LYS A 106 -6.23 -15.04 18.84
CA LYS A 106 -6.78 -15.79 19.99
C LYS A 106 -8.26 -16.11 19.83
N ARG A 107 -9.09 -15.12 19.47
CA ARG A 107 -10.53 -15.32 19.25
C ARG A 107 -10.84 -16.29 18.11
N ALA A 108 -10.00 -16.30 17.07
CA ALA A 108 -10.13 -17.24 15.96
C ALA A 108 -9.54 -18.64 16.27
N GLY A 109 -8.86 -18.81 17.42
CA GLY A 109 -8.08 -20.00 17.72
C GLY A 109 -6.93 -20.23 16.73
N ALA A 110 -6.39 -19.16 16.15
CA ALA A 110 -5.27 -19.20 15.23
C ALA A 110 -3.95 -19.09 16.00
N SER A 111 -2.90 -19.78 15.56
CA SER A 111 -1.53 -19.58 16.06
C SER A 111 -0.76 -18.58 15.21
N ILE A 112 -1.23 -18.31 13.99
CA ILE A 112 -0.62 -17.35 13.05
C ILE A 112 -1.68 -16.39 12.56
N VAL A 113 -1.35 -15.11 12.49
CA VAL A 113 -2.16 -14.04 11.90
C VAL A 113 -1.35 -13.35 10.82
N ILE A 114 -1.80 -13.44 9.57
CA ILE A 114 -1.22 -12.74 8.42
C ILE A 114 -2.14 -11.56 8.09
N PHE A 115 -1.57 -10.36 7.99
CA PHE A 115 -2.34 -9.15 7.69
C PHE A 115 -1.61 -8.13 6.82
N GLY A 116 -2.40 -7.27 6.16
CA GLY A 116 -1.93 -6.21 5.27
C GLY A 116 -2.07 -4.80 5.87
N HIS A 117 -2.48 -3.83 5.05
CA HIS A 117 -2.88 -2.46 5.42
C HIS A 117 -1.80 -1.51 5.92
N TRP A 118 -0.75 -2.00 6.57
CA TRP A 118 0.26 -1.13 7.18
C TRP A 118 1.44 -0.83 6.26
N HIS A 119 1.62 -1.59 5.18
CA HIS A 119 2.73 -1.44 4.23
C HIS A 119 4.13 -1.54 4.88
N ILE A 120 4.21 -2.03 6.12
CA ILE A 120 5.43 -2.20 6.91
C ILE A 120 5.62 -3.72 7.08
N PRO A 121 6.65 -4.33 6.49
CA PRO A 121 6.99 -5.72 6.76
C PRO A 121 7.36 -5.87 8.23
N LEU A 122 6.79 -6.88 8.90
CA LEU A 122 7.07 -7.16 10.30
C LEU A 122 6.74 -8.60 10.68
N GLN A 123 7.38 -9.03 11.76
CA GLN A 123 7.01 -10.22 12.53
C GLN A 123 6.96 -9.86 14.01
N TYR A 124 5.93 -10.33 14.72
CA TYR A 124 5.74 -10.08 16.14
C TYR A 124 5.09 -11.30 16.79
N GLU A 125 5.67 -11.80 17.87
CA GLU A 125 5.10 -12.93 18.61
C GLU A 125 4.71 -12.51 20.02
N LYS A 126 3.47 -12.84 20.42
CA LYS A 126 3.00 -12.65 21.78
C LYS A 126 1.93 -13.68 22.13
N ASP A 127 2.02 -14.22 23.34
CA ASP A 127 1.04 -15.18 23.90
C ASP A 127 0.79 -16.38 22.97
N GLY A 128 1.85 -16.88 22.30
CA GLY A 128 1.78 -17.99 21.36
C GLY A 128 1.11 -17.67 20.01
N ILE A 129 0.87 -16.39 19.71
CA ILE A 129 0.34 -15.91 18.43
C ILE A 129 1.46 -15.21 17.67
N LEU A 130 1.76 -15.71 16.48
CA LEU A 130 2.68 -15.09 15.54
C LEU A 130 1.90 -14.18 14.58
N VAL A 131 2.21 -12.89 14.61
CA VAL A 131 1.59 -11.84 13.81
C VAL A 131 2.58 -11.40 12.73
N ILE A 132 2.15 -11.45 11.47
CA ILE A 132 3.00 -11.25 10.29
C ILE A 132 2.33 -10.22 9.39
N ASN A 133 3.10 -9.21 8.99
CA ASN A 133 2.77 -8.39 7.83
C ASN A 133 3.86 -8.62 6.78
N PRO A 134 3.54 -9.07 5.55
CA PRO A 134 4.54 -9.26 4.51
C PRO A 134 5.10 -7.93 3.98
N GLY A 135 4.50 -6.79 4.36
CA GLY A 135 4.75 -5.49 3.77
C GLY A 135 3.81 -5.25 2.59
N ALA A 136 4.30 -4.52 1.59
CA ALA A 136 3.55 -4.25 0.38
C ALA A 136 4.49 -4.18 -0.83
N ILE A 137 3.96 -4.54 -2.00
CA ILE A 137 4.62 -4.35 -3.31
C ILE A 137 4.19 -3.05 -4.01
N ALA A 138 3.18 -2.36 -3.47
CA ALA A 138 2.60 -1.15 -4.02
C ALA A 138 2.25 -0.17 -2.89
N SER A 139 2.18 1.12 -3.21
CA SER A 139 1.85 2.16 -2.23
C SER A 139 0.35 2.27 -1.98
N GLY A 140 -0.02 2.62 -0.75
CA GLY A 140 -1.42 2.91 -0.41
C GLY A 140 -1.91 4.25 -0.99
N GLY A 141 -1.03 5.25 -1.09
CA GLY A 141 -1.39 6.59 -1.57
C GLY A 141 -1.08 6.84 -3.06
N PHE A 142 -1.90 7.68 -3.71
CA PHE A 142 -1.72 8.06 -5.12
C PHE A 142 -0.56 9.04 -5.38
N ALA A 143 -0.01 9.63 -4.32
CA ALA A 143 1.07 10.61 -4.35
C ALA A 143 2.39 10.08 -3.75
N VAL A 144 2.45 8.78 -3.46
CA VAL A 144 3.63 8.11 -2.92
C VAL A 144 3.92 6.84 -3.70
N LYS A 145 5.17 6.39 -3.70
CA LYS A 145 5.60 5.06 -4.14
C LYS A 145 6.03 4.23 -2.93
N GLN A 146 5.93 2.91 -3.08
CA GLN A 146 6.45 1.96 -2.10
C GLN A 146 7.95 1.84 -2.34
N ALA A 147 8.75 2.41 -1.43
CA ALA A 147 10.20 2.51 -1.59
C ALA A 147 10.91 1.17 -1.39
N VAL A 148 10.41 0.36 -0.44
CA VAL A 148 10.90 -0.99 -0.18
C VAL A 148 9.73 -1.94 -0.37
N GLN A 149 9.82 -2.76 -1.41
CA GLN A 149 8.73 -3.63 -1.87
C GLN A 149 8.97 -5.03 -1.36
N THR A 150 8.10 -5.51 -0.48
CA THR A 150 8.38 -6.75 0.26
C THR A 150 7.27 -7.77 0.13
N VAL A 151 7.70 -9.03 0.16
CA VAL A 151 6.88 -10.22 0.36
C VAL A 151 7.48 -11.03 1.51
N ALA A 152 6.78 -12.07 1.97
CA ALA A 152 7.30 -12.99 2.96
C ALA A 152 7.11 -14.45 2.52
N LEU A 153 8.09 -15.28 2.87
CA LEU A 153 8.05 -16.74 2.75
C LEU A 153 7.82 -17.32 4.15
N LEU A 154 6.82 -18.17 4.29
CA LEU A 154 6.49 -18.89 5.52
C LEU A 154 6.80 -20.38 5.32
N PHE A 155 7.83 -20.87 5.99
CA PHE A 155 8.24 -22.26 5.95
C PHE A 155 7.65 -23.02 7.13
N LEU A 156 7.03 -24.15 6.84
CA LEU A 156 6.65 -25.18 7.80
C LEU A 156 7.76 -26.23 7.85
N LEU A 157 8.49 -26.29 8.97
CA LEU A 157 9.58 -27.24 9.15
C LEU A 157 9.04 -28.60 9.62
N GLU A 158 9.74 -29.69 9.32
CA GLU A 158 9.36 -31.06 9.71
C GLU A 158 9.15 -31.24 11.23
N ASN A 159 9.87 -30.46 12.04
CA ASN A 159 9.71 -30.44 13.50
C ASN A 159 8.45 -29.69 13.97
N GLY A 160 7.58 -29.25 13.05
CA GLY A 160 6.34 -28.54 13.34
C GLY A 160 6.52 -27.08 13.74
N ARG A 161 7.74 -26.54 13.65
CA ARG A 161 8.02 -25.10 13.83
C ARG A 161 7.86 -24.35 12.52
N PHE A 162 7.72 -23.04 12.64
CA PHE A 162 7.68 -22.13 11.51
C PHE A 162 8.97 -21.33 11.41
N HIS A 163 9.31 -20.96 10.19
CA HIS A 163 10.33 -19.96 9.92
C HIS A 163 9.77 -18.97 8.90
N ILE A 164 10.03 -17.68 9.10
CA ILE A 164 9.58 -16.63 8.19
C ILE A 164 10.79 -15.83 7.76
N THR A 165 10.83 -15.52 6.48
CA THR A 165 11.77 -14.57 5.91
C THR A 165 11.01 -13.57 5.06
N HIS A 166 11.30 -12.29 5.23
CA HIS A 166 10.88 -11.28 4.27
C HIS A 166 11.90 -11.21 3.14
N ILE A 167 11.44 -10.86 1.96
CA ILE A 167 12.27 -10.66 0.77
C ILE A 167 11.92 -9.30 0.18
N ASP A 168 12.95 -8.50 -0.11
CA ASP A 168 12.80 -7.28 -0.89
C ASP A 168 12.85 -7.65 -2.37
N LEU A 169 11.86 -7.20 -3.15
CA LEU A 169 11.80 -7.45 -4.59
C LEU A 169 13.01 -6.88 -5.35
N ALA A 170 13.68 -5.85 -4.80
CA ALA A 170 14.91 -5.31 -5.38
C ALA A 170 16.13 -6.25 -5.19
N HIS A 171 16.10 -7.12 -4.19
CA HIS A 171 17.16 -8.06 -3.82
C HIS A 171 16.57 -9.45 -3.58
N PRO A 172 16.02 -10.10 -4.63
CA PRO A 172 15.15 -11.27 -4.48
C PRO A 172 15.88 -12.53 -3.98
N ASP A 173 17.21 -12.53 -4.03
CA ASP A 173 18.06 -13.63 -3.54
C ASP A 173 18.55 -13.40 -2.09
N ASP A 174 18.28 -12.23 -1.51
CA ASP A 174 18.71 -11.85 -0.17
C ASP A 174 17.54 -11.83 0.82
N ILE A 175 17.82 -12.22 2.08
CA ILE A 175 16.84 -12.11 3.15
C ILE A 175 16.74 -10.65 3.60
N TYR A 176 15.53 -10.09 3.51
CA TYR A 176 15.20 -8.81 4.11
C TYR A 176 14.87 -8.99 5.60
N GLN A 177 15.57 -8.26 6.47
CA GLN A 177 15.30 -8.26 7.91
C GLN A 177 14.39 -7.09 8.27
N PRO A 178 13.10 -7.32 8.59
CA PRO A 178 12.22 -6.25 9.01
C PRO A 178 12.63 -5.68 10.38
N PRO A 179 12.18 -4.46 10.72
CA PRO A 179 12.38 -3.89 12.04
C PRO A 179 11.85 -4.82 13.15
N THR A 180 12.65 -5.01 14.19
CA THR A 180 12.28 -5.81 15.37
C THR A 180 11.81 -4.97 16.56
N HIS A 181 12.02 -3.65 16.51
CA HIS A 181 11.66 -2.69 17.55
C HIS A 181 10.82 -1.55 16.96
N PHE A 182 9.70 -1.22 17.61
CA PHE A 182 8.72 -0.27 17.09
C PHE A 182 8.54 0.96 18.00
N ASP A 183 9.57 1.30 18.77
CA ASP A 183 9.50 2.36 19.79
C ASP A 183 9.45 3.78 19.19
N THR A 184 9.82 3.91 17.91
CA THR A 184 9.81 5.18 17.15
C THR A 184 8.43 5.58 16.64
N GLY A 185 7.38 4.79 16.92
CA GLY A 185 6.02 5.07 16.50
C GLY A 185 5.70 4.60 15.07
N PHE A 186 4.42 4.53 14.72
CA PHE A 186 3.93 4.02 13.44
C PHE A 186 4.32 4.93 12.27
N VAL A 187 4.15 6.24 12.40
CA VAL A 187 4.42 7.21 11.33
C VAL A 187 5.89 7.18 10.90
N ALA A 188 6.81 7.20 11.87
CA ALA A 188 8.24 7.14 11.59
C ALA A 188 8.67 5.81 10.96
N ASN A 189 8.01 4.71 11.32
CA ASN A 189 8.27 3.42 10.67
C ASN A 189 7.70 3.37 9.25
N LEU A 190 6.49 3.87 9.02
CA LEU A 190 5.89 3.93 7.68
C LEU A 190 6.72 4.79 6.71
N ALA A 191 7.29 5.88 7.20
CA ALA A 191 8.12 6.79 6.40
C ALA A 191 9.37 6.12 5.79
N LYS A 192 9.83 4.99 6.35
CA LYS A 192 10.95 4.21 5.79
C LYS A 192 10.58 3.42 4.54
N TYR A 193 9.29 3.18 4.33
CA TYR A 193 8.75 2.34 3.25
C TYR A 193 8.03 3.14 2.17
N THR A 194 7.89 4.45 2.37
CA THR A 194 7.12 5.33 1.50
C THR A 194 7.97 6.50 1.07
N GLU A 195 7.92 6.82 -0.23
CA GLU A 195 8.59 7.98 -0.80
C GLU A 195 7.57 8.80 -1.58
N THR A 196 7.61 10.12 -1.44
CA THR A 196 6.75 11.01 -2.24
C THR A 196 7.15 10.92 -3.71
N ILE A 197 6.15 10.85 -4.59
CA ILE A 197 6.37 11.01 -6.04
C ILE A 197 6.13 12.46 -6.47
N LEU A 198 6.02 13.40 -5.53
CA LEU A 198 5.77 14.81 -5.82
C LEU A 198 7.01 15.63 -5.54
N SER A 199 7.23 16.69 -6.33
CA SER A 199 8.24 17.69 -6.01
C SER A 199 8.02 18.29 -4.60
N PRO A 200 9.05 18.87 -3.95
CA PRO A 200 8.88 19.53 -2.65
C PRO A 200 7.79 20.60 -2.64
N GLU A 201 7.67 21.35 -3.74
CA GLU A 201 6.62 22.35 -3.96
C GLU A 201 5.21 21.74 -3.96
N LEU A 202 4.99 20.65 -4.72
CA LEU A 202 3.69 19.99 -4.78
C LEU A 202 3.36 19.23 -3.49
N THR A 203 4.34 18.56 -2.89
CA THR A 203 4.20 17.90 -1.58
C THR A 203 3.72 18.89 -0.52
N ALA A 204 4.26 20.10 -0.56
CA ALA A 204 3.88 21.18 0.34
C ALA A 204 2.40 21.61 0.20
N VAL A 205 1.79 21.47 -0.97
CA VAL A 205 0.42 21.96 -1.19
C VAL A 205 -0.59 20.88 -1.51
N GLN A 206 -0.23 19.60 -1.38
CA GLN A 206 -1.06 18.46 -1.77
C GLN A 206 -2.48 18.51 -1.18
N ASP A 207 -2.61 18.85 0.11
CA ASP A 207 -3.90 18.89 0.81
C ASP A 207 -4.84 20.00 0.27
N GLN A 208 -4.28 21.03 -0.37
CA GLN A 208 -5.02 22.12 -0.98
C GLN A 208 -5.23 21.88 -2.48
N PHE A 209 -4.25 21.26 -3.13
CA PHE A 209 -4.22 21.00 -4.56
C PHE A 209 -5.33 20.03 -4.99
N PHE A 210 -5.41 18.83 -4.37
CA PHE A 210 -6.38 17.81 -4.77
C PHE A 210 -7.83 18.31 -4.70
N PRO A 211 -8.31 18.90 -3.59
CA PRO A 211 -9.70 19.32 -3.46
C PRO A 211 -10.10 20.47 -4.38
N GLN A 212 -9.15 21.34 -4.76
CA GLN A 212 -9.44 22.53 -5.56
C GLN A 212 -9.28 22.28 -7.07
N LEU A 213 -8.30 21.47 -7.49
CA LEU A 213 -8.06 21.23 -8.90
C LEU A 213 -8.97 20.14 -9.48
N TYR A 214 -9.14 19.02 -8.78
CA TYR A 214 -9.88 17.88 -9.32
C TYR A 214 -11.30 18.21 -9.78
N PRO A 215 -12.11 19.02 -9.05
CA PRO A 215 -13.45 19.39 -9.48
C PRO A 215 -13.51 20.16 -10.81
N LEU A 216 -12.41 20.77 -11.26
CA LEU A 216 -12.40 21.58 -12.48
C LEU A 216 -12.51 20.74 -13.76
N ALA A 217 -11.91 19.54 -13.75
CA ALA A 217 -11.94 18.57 -14.84
C ALA A 217 -11.66 17.14 -14.33
N PRO A 218 -12.60 16.52 -13.57
CA PRO A 218 -12.30 15.33 -12.75
C PRO A 218 -11.72 14.17 -13.52
N LYS A 219 -12.36 13.76 -14.63
CA LYS A 219 -11.90 12.60 -15.42
C LYS A 219 -10.52 12.85 -16.03
N ILE A 220 -10.33 13.99 -16.68
CA ILE A 220 -9.08 14.33 -17.38
C ILE A 220 -7.92 14.46 -16.41
N LEU A 221 -8.13 15.13 -15.26
CA LEU A 221 -7.08 15.29 -14.25
C LEU A 221 -6.74 13.96 -13.57
N THR A 222 -7.74 13.11 -13.31
CA THR A 222 -7.51 11.75 -12.84
C THR A 222 -6.66 10.95 -13.85
N ASP A 223 -7.00 10.99 -15.14
CA ASP A 223 -6.27 10.26 -16.19
C ASP A 223 -4.83 10.76 -16.34
N ILE A 224 -4.62 12.08 -16.35
CA ILE A 224 -3.28 12.69 -16.37
C ILE A 224 -2.49 12.26 -15.12
N TRP A 225 -3.10 12.35 -13.95
CA TRP A 225 -2.46 12.01 -12.68
C TRP A 225 -2.00 10.57 -12.65
N PHE A 226 -2.90 9.62 -12.93
CA PHE A 226 -2.56 8.20 -12.87
C PHE A 226 -1.49 7.82 -13.87
N ARG A 227 -1.51 8.40 -15.08
CA ARG A 227 -0.44 8.17 -16.04
C ARG A 227 0.92 8.61 -15.49
N LEU A 228 1.02 9.84 -14.98
CA LEU A 228 2.27 10.36 -14.40
C LEU A 228 2.69 9.57 -13.15
N ALA A 229 1.73 9.15 -12.33
CA ALA A 229 2.01 8.37 -11.14
C ALA A 229 2.51 6.96 -11.50
N HIS A 230 1.98 6.33 -12.56
CA HIS A 230 2.51 5.07 -13.08
C HIS A 230 3.95 5.21 -13.58
N GLU A 231 4.27 6.27 -14.33
CA GLU A 231 5.66 6.56 -14.73
C GLU A 231 6.57 6.62 -13.49
N CYS A 232 6.10 7.20 -12.38
CA CYS A 232 6.86 7.23 -11.13
C CYS A 232 6.94 5.87 -10.40
N TRP A 233 5.86 5.10 -10.34
CA TRP A 233 5.86 3.79 -9.69
C TRP A 233 6.66 2.75 -10.46
N GLU A 234 6.73 2.86 -11.78
CA GLU A 234 7.50 1.97 -12.67
C GLU A 234 8.98 2.40 -12.76
N GLY A 235 9.36 3.52 -12.12
CA GLY A 235 10.74 4.03 -12.11
C GLY A 235 11.16 4.75 -13.40
N GLU A 236 10.22 5.04 -14.30
CA GLU A 236 10.46 5.82 -15.53
C GLU A 236 10.64 7.31 -15.23
N ARG A 237 10.18 7.77 -14.06
CA ARG A 237 10.26 9.17 -13.61
C ARG A 237 10.45 9.26 -12.10
N ASP A 238 11.34 10.14 -11.66
CA ASP A 238 11.56 10.30 -10.22
C ASP A 238 10.38 10.94 -9.48
N MET A 239 9.83 12.02 -10.04
CA MET A 239 8.73 12.76 -9.42
C MET A 239 7.88 13.54 -10.43
N ILE A 240 6.66 13.89 -10.00
CA ILE A 240 5.73 14.80 -10.63
C ILE A 240 6.04 16.22 -10.17
N THR A 241 6.33 17.12 -11.11
CA THR A 241 6.51 18.55 -10.86
C THR A 241 5.29 19.35 -11.30
N SER A 242 5.15 20.58 -10.79
CA SER A 242 4.10 21.50 -11.23
C SER A 242 4.21 21.82 -12.73
N GLU A 243 5.43 22.06 -13.23
CA GLU A 243 5.72 22.28 -14.65
C GLU A 243 5.27 21.11 -15.52
N LEU A 244 5.61 19.88 -15.12
CA LEU A 244 5.21 18.68 -15.84
C LEU A 244 3.68 18.55 -15.88
N LEU A 245 3.03 18.71 -14.72
CA LEU A 245 1.58 18.61 -14.61
C LEU A 245 0.89 19.65 -15.53
N LEU A 246 1.35 20.91 -15.49
CA LEU A 246 0.84 21.99 -16.34
C LEU A 246 1.06 21.68 -17.83
N THR A 247 2.23 21.18 -18.20
CA THR A 247 2.53 20.80 -19.58
C THR A 247 1.52 19.76 -20.09
N GLN A 248 1.24 18.72 -19.30
CA GLN A 248 0.27 17.68 -19.66
C GLN A 248 -1.16 18.21 -19.76
N ILE A 249 -1.54 19.16 -18.90
CA ILE A 249 -2.84 19.83 -18.97
C ILE A 249 -2.96 20.68 -20.24
N GLN A 250 -1.92 21.45 -20.60
CA GLN A 250 -1.93 22.32 -21.77
C GLN A 250 -1.97 21.53 -23.09
N GLN A 251 -1.25 20.40 -23.14
CA GLN A 251 -1.21 19.51 -24.30
C GLN A 251 -2.48 18.65 -24.45
N HIS A 252 -3.35 18.59 -23.44
CA HIS A 252 -4.56 17.78 -23.51
C HIS A 252 -5.53 18.30 -24.58
N THR A 253 -5.86 17.46 -25.57
CA THR A 253 -6.57 17.88 -26.79
C THR A 253 -8.07 18.14 -26.57
N THR A 254 -8.70 17.41 -25.65
CA THR A 254 -10.16 17.55 -25.40
C THR A 254 -10.51 18.48 -24.25
N LEU A 255 -9.52 19.06 -23.56
CA LEU A 255 -9.75 19.97 -22.44
C LEU A 255 -9.92 21.39 -22.99
N PRO A 256 -11.04 22.09 -22.72
CA PRO A 256 -11.24 23.46 -23.21
C PRO A 256 -10.16 24.42 -22.70
N ASP A 257 -9.74 25.38 -23.52
CA ASP A 257 -8.70 26.34 -23.13
C ASP A 257 -9.07 27.18 -21.90
N THR A 258 -10.36 27.51 -21.74
CA THR A 258 -10.87 28.19 -20.54
C THR A 258 -10.63 27.36 -19.28
N LYS A 259 -10.77 26.03 -19.36
CA LYS A 259 -10.48 25.10 -18.26
C LYS A 259 -8.98 24.96 -18.03
N LYS A 260 -8.17 24.87 -19.09
CA LYS A 260 -6.70 24.87 -18.98
C LYS A 260 -6.19 26.12 -18.24
N GLN A 261 -6.69 27.29 -18.61
CA GLN A 261 -6.38 28.57 -17.96
C GLN A 261 -6.82 28.57 -16.50
N GLN A 262 -8.06 28.14 -16.21
CA GLN A 262 -8.57 28.05 -14.84
C GLN A 262 -7.70 27.14 -13.97
N ILE A 263 -7.38 25.93 -14.43
CA ILE A 263 -6.56 24.96 -13.69
C ILE A 263 -5.15 25.53 -13.45
N THR A 264 -4.57 26.16 -14.47
CA THR A 264 -3.23 26.78 -14.35
C THR A 264 -3.23 27.90 -13.32
N ALA A 265 -4.21 28.81 -13.37
CA ALA A 265 -4.34 29.91 -12.42
C ALA A 265 -4.54 29.38 -10.98
N THR A 266 -5.40 28.38 -10.79
CA THR A 266 -5.64 27.77 -9.48
C THR A 266 -4.37 27.10 -8.93
N LEU A 267 -3.64 26.34 -9.74
CA LEU A 267 -2.40 25.70 -9.28
C LEU A 267 -1.35 26.74 -8.85
N MET A 268 -1.13 27.75 -9.69
CA MET A 268 -0.16 28.81 -9.39
C MET A 268 -0.56 29.63 -8.17
N GLN A 269 -1.85 29.89 -7.97
CA GLN A 269 -2.35 30.55 -6.77
C GLN A 269 -2.07 29.73 -5.50
N ILE A 270 -2.29 28.42 -5.53
CA ILE A 270 -2.05 27.53 -4.39
C ILE A 270 -0.56 27.49 -4.04
N ILE A 271 0.30 27.32 -5.06
CA ILE A 271 1.75 27.30 -4.91
C ILE A 271 2.26 28.65 -4.36
N ASN A 272 1.87 29.77 -4.98
CA ASN A 272 2.34 31.11 -4.60
C ASN A 272 1.76 31.59 -3.27
N GLY A 273 0.51 31.25 -2.97
CA GLY A 273 -0.16 31.61 -1.72
C GLY A 273 0.48 30.96 -0.48
N ARG A 274 1.27 29.88 -0.66
CA ARG A 274 2.13 29.33 0.39
C ARG A 274 3.44 30.10 0.52
N SER A 275 4.03 30.57 -0.59
CA SER A 275 5.26 31.39 -0.57
C SER A 275 5.09 32.67 0.26
N THR A 276 3.87 33.23 0.30
CA THR A 276 3.51 34.40 1.13
C THR A 276 3.23 34.10 2.60
N LYS A 277 3.17 32.82 3.01
CA LYS A 277 3.01 32.38 4.41
C LYS A 277 4.31 31.79 4.96
N LYS A 278 5.43 32.54 4.87
CA LYS A 278 6.64 32.25 5.65
C LYS A 278 6.45 32.70 7.12
N ASP A 279 7.06 31.94 8.03
CA ASP A 279 6.95 31.94 9.50
C ASP A 279 6.64 33.26 10.23
N PRO A 280 5.68 33.27 11.18
CA PRO A 280 5.70 34.18 12.32
C PRO A 280 6.58 33.58 13.43
N SER A 281 7.89 33.62 13.24
CA SER A 281 8.86 33.39 14.32
C SER A 281 10.17 34.12 14.03
N GLU A 282 10.15 35.44 14.24
CA GLU A 282 11.18 36.12 15.04
C GLU A 282 10.71 36.14 16.51
#